data_AF-A0A2V2UVY7-F1
#
_entry.id   AF-A0A2V2UVY7-F1
#
_cell.length_a   1.000
_cell.length_b   1.000
_cell.length_c   1.000
_cell.angle_alpha   90.00
_cell.angle_beta   90.00
_cell.angle_gamma   90.00
#
_symmetry.space_group_name_H-M   'P 1'
#
loop_
_entity.id
_entity.type
_entity.pdbx_description
1 polymer ?
#
loop_
_entity_poly.entity_id
_entity_poly.type
_entity_poly.pdbx_seq_one_letter_code
_entity_poly.pdbx_strand_id
1 'polypeptide(L)'
;MMVVTPPDKNNYESWAKLVRAKKIIINCPDESDVRAMCIWMKHNRQLEEEEADYWKKVKDRMDKVGPLLRYIFDDSEYKSRLVSCESKVKSMNLFATHYYSILGTNEVCDDSHISHKVVKVVRVRGGSNLELPLNALMSPYLGNLVTCKLAELMAPNNFILLVLAIKDDLISKPLEKHSVFTFFSGAFVSAIIPKLRELKLQKNAPPHRCALESRPHERPLKPCILPLLEKFKKKINIESRVLYKPEAQNFPLVDGFFFIESNPKTLVGLRMAAAGGHHTTTSTVRQFTECLAAYFNGWEELSRELSWEMIYVQHADSTPMNDWQGCDVVNSNNVSRAEGREIAAFWEKKVHQYQVSVSSRDFPREEAL
;
A
#
# COMPACT_ATOMS: atom_id res chain seq x y z
N MET A 1 6.74 34.28 -24.64
CA MET A 1 7.19 33.42 -23.53
C MET A 1 6.76 34.07 -22.23
N MET A 2 5.79 33.50 -21.50
CA MET A 2 5.40 33.98 -20.18
C MET A 2 6.42 33.45 -19.17
N VAL A 3 7.29 34.31 -18.67
CA VAL A 3 8.22 33.98 -17.59
C VAL A 3 7.43 34.06 -16.29
N VAL A 4 7.00 32.91 -15.77
CA VAL A 4 6.43 32.84 -14.43
C VAL A 4 7.59 32.93 -13.45
N THR A 5 7.67 34.02 -12.71
CA THR A 5 8.64 34.15 -11.61
C THR A 5 8.46 32.98 -10.62
N PRO A 6 9.56 32.42 -10.09
CA PRO A 6 9.47 31.36 -9.09
C PRO A 6 8.56 31.78 -7.93
N PRO A 7 7.77 30.88 -7.35
CA PRO A 7 6.91 31.22 -6.23
C PRO A 7 7.75 31.71 -5.04
N ASP A 8 7.68 33.01 -4.77
CA ASP A 8 8.21 33.63 -3.56
C ASP A 8 7.21 33.41 -2.42
N LYS A 9 7.71 32.90 -1.29
CA LYS A 9 6.91 32.67 -0.08
C LYS A 9 6.21 33.94 0.39
N ASN A 10 6.88 35.08 0.32
CA ASN A 10 6.34 36.37 0.74
C ASN A 10 5.18 36.81 -0.17
N ASN A 11 5.26 36.52 -1.46
CA ASN A 11 4.18 36.81 -2.41
C ASN A 11 2.96 35.94 -2.12
N TYR A 12 3.16 34.65 -1.81
CA TYR A 12 2.06 33.76 -1.44
C TYR A 12 1.36 34.19 -0.13
N GLU A 13 2.13 34.51 0.90
CA GLU A 13 1.58 35.00 2.18
C GLU A 13 0.83 36.34 2.02
N SER A 14 1.31 37.22 1.14
CA SER A 14 0.64 38.48 0.79
C SER A 14 -0.66 38.24 0.02
N TRP A 15 -0.66 37.34 -0.98
CA TRP A 15 -1.86 36.98 -1.73
C TRP A 15 -2.91 36.29 -0.87
N ALA A 16 -2.51 35.46 0.09
CA ALA A 16 -3.42 34.80 1.03
C ALA A 16 -4.17 35.78 1.94
N LYS A 17 -3.60 36.95 2.23
CA LYS A 17 -4.22 38.01 3.05
C LYS A 17 -5.25 38.85 2.29
N LEU A 18 -5.30 38.76 0.96
CA LEU A 18 -6.27 39.49 0.14
C LEU A 18 -7.61 38.74 0.15
N VAL A 19 -8.64 39.35 0.74
CA VAL A 19 -10.00 38.83 0.97
C VAL A 19 -10.75 38.35 -0.30
N ARG A 20 -10.17 38.53 -1.50
CA ARG A 20 -10.74 38.11 -2.80
C ARG A 20 -9.85 37.17 -3.62
N ALA A 21 -8.71 36.72 -3.09
CA ALA A 21 -7.85 35.79 -3.80
C ALA A 21 -8.54 34.43 -3.91
N LYS A 22 -8.84 33.98 -5.14
CA LYS A 22 -9.30 32.62 -5.38
C LYS A 22 -8.15 31.65 -5.13
N LYS A 23 -8.32 30.73 -4.19
CA LYS A 23 -7.36 29.63 -3.96
C LYS A 23 -7.42 28.68 -5.16
N ILE A 24 -6.32 28.57 -5.90
CA ILE A 24 -6.18 27.62 -7.01
C ILE A 24 -5.33 26.46 -6.49
N ILE A 25 -5.90 25.26 -6.53
CA ILE A 25 -5.21 24.02 -6.15
C ILE A 25 -4.83 23.30 -7.44
N ILE A 26 -3.53 23.13 -7.64
CA ILE A 26 -2.97 22.44 -8.81
C ILE A 26 -2.30 21.17 -8.30
N ASN A 27 -2.58 20.05 -8.95
CA ASN A 27 -1.91 18.80 -8.65
C ASN A 27 -0.42 18.89 -8.98
N CYS A 28 0.40 18.15 -8.25
CA CYS A 28 1.78 17.93 -8.69
C CYS A 28 1.79 17.21 -10.05
N PRO A 29 2.88 17.35 -10.83
CA PRO A 29 3.06 16.60 -12.07
C PRO A 29 2.89 15.10 -11.86
N ASP A 30 2.32 14.42 -12.84
CA ASP A 30 2.22 12.96 -12.82
C ASP A 30 3.51 12.28 -13.32
N GLU A 31 3.54 10.94 -13.31
CA GLU A 31 4.71 10.18 -13.78
C GLU A 31 5.05 10.49 -15.24
N SER A 32 4.04 10.67 -16.09
CA SER A 32 4.23 10.94 -17.52
C SER A 32 4.75 12.36 -17.78
N ASP A 33 4.29 13.35 -17.01
CA ASP A 33 4.78 14.72 -17.03
C ASP A 33 6.27 14.77 -16.69
N VAL A 34 6.66 14.14 -15.57
CA VAL A 34 8.06 14.13 -15.14
C VAL A 34 8.92 13.33 -16.11
N ARG A 35 8.42 12.22 -16.66
CA ARG A 35 9.14 11.45 -17.67
C ARG A 35 9.41 12.29 -18.92
N ALA A 36 8.42 13.04 -19.40
CA ALA A 36 8.60 13.95 -20.52
C ALA A 36 9.63 15.05 -20.20
N MET A 37 9.63 15.60 -18.98
CA MET A 37 10.67 16.54 -18.53
C MET A 37 12.06 15.90 -18.53
N CYS A 38 12.21 14.65 -18.07
CA CYS A 38 13.49 13.94 -18.11
C CYS A 38 14.02 13.77 -19.53
N ILE A 39 13.17 13.32 -20.46
CA ILE A 39 13.51 13.19 -21.88
C ILE A 39 13.94 14.56 -22.43
N TRP A 40 13.16 15.61 -22.16
CA TRP A 40 13.51 16.96 -22.58
C TRP A 40 14.79 17.50 -21.92
N MET A 41 15.12 17.14 -20.68
CA MET A 41 16.38 17.56 -20.06
C MET A 41 17.60 16.84 -20.64
N LYS A 42 17.40 15.65 -21.21
CA LYS A 42 18.46 14.77 -21.72
C LYS A 42 18.55 14.70 -23.25
N HIS A 43 17.63 15.34 -23.98
CA HIS A 43 17.53 15.29 -25.45
C HIS A 43 18.83 15.54 -26.24
N ASN A 44 19.81 16.26 -25.68
CA ASN A 44 21.11 16.51 -26.33
C ASN A 44 22.24 15.56 -25.89
N ARG A 45 21.98 14.60 -24.99
CA ARG A 45 22.92 13.57 -24.53
C ARG A 45 22.54 12.25 -25.20
N GLN A 46 23.42 11.72 -26.05
CA GLN A 46 23.08 10.82 -27.16
C GLN A 46 23.10 9.31 -26.85
N LEU A 47 22.71 8.84 -25.66
CA LEU A 47 22.60 7.40 -25.40
C LEU A 47 21.29 7.07 -24.68
N GLU A 48 20.45 6.24 -25.31
CA GLU A 48 19.17 5.75 -24.75
C GLU A 48 19.35 5.12 -23.36
N GLU A 49 20.49 4.45 -23.13
CA GLU A 49 20.85 3.86 -21.83
C GLU A 49 21.02 4.90 -20.72
N GLU A 50 21.61 6.07 -21.03
CA GLU A 50 21.78 7.16 -20.05
C GLU A 50 20.44 7.82 -19.72
N GLU A 51 19.55 7.94 -20.70
CA GLU A 51 18.20 8.45 -20.48
C GLU A 51 17.38 7.49 -19.61
N ALA A 52 17.45 6.19 -19.89
CA ALA A 52 16.78 5.15 -19.12
C ALA A 52 17.28 5.10 -17.67
N ASP A 53 18.60 5.18 -17.45
CA ASP A 53 19.20 5.23 -16.12
C ASP A 53 18.83 6.52 -15.37
N TYR A 54 18.84 7.68 -16.04
CA TYR A 54 18.41 8.94 -15.45
C TYR A 54 16.94 8.91 -15.05
N TRP A 55 16.06 8.44 -15.93
CA TRP A 55 14.64 8.27 -15.62
C TRP A 55 14.43 7.31 -14.45
N LYS A 56 15.12 6.17 -14.43
CA LYS A 56 15.06 5.20 -13.33
C LYS A 56 15.39 5.86 -11.99
N LYS A 57 16.44 6.68 -11.94
CA LYS A 57 16.82 7.46 -10.75
C LYS A 57 15.75 8.47 -10.34
N VAL A 58 15.20 9.23 -11.27
CA VAL A 58 14.15 10.24 -10.97
C VAL A 58 12.87 9.56 -10.49
N LYS A 59 12.45 8.48 -11.14
CA LYS A 59 11.28 7.69 -10.75
C LYS A 59 11.43 7.14 -9.33
N ASP A 60 12.58 6.57 -9.00
CA ASP A 60 12.85 6.11 -7.63
C ASP A 60 12.74 7.23 -6.59
N ARG A 61 13.25 8.43 -6.90
CA ARG A 61 13.11 9.59 -6.02
C ARG A 61 11.65 10.03 -5.87
N MET A 62 10.86 9.99 -6.95
CA MET A 62 9.41 10.28 -6.90
C MET A 62 8.66 9.30 -6.00
N ASP A 63 8.98 8.02 -6.07
CA ASP A 63 8.36 6.98 -5.23
C ASP A 63 8.66 7.20 -3.74
N LYS A 64 9.80 7.84 -3.44
CA LYS A 64 10.28 8.13 -2.08
C LYS A 64 9.76 9.46 -1.53
N VAL A 65 9.91 10.57 -2.24
CA VAL A 65 9.60 11.94 -1.72
C VAL A 65 8.46 12.64 -2.46
N GLY A 66 7.85 11.99 -3.45
CA GLY A 66 6.77 12.52 -4.27
C GLY A 66 7.27 13.28 -5.52
N PRO A 67 6.36 13.66 -6.43
CA PRO A 67 6.66 14.38 -7.69
C PRO A 67 7.02 15.86 -7.48
N LEU A 68 7.87 16.16 -6.50
CA LEU A 68 8.33 17.51 -6.20
C LEU A 68 9.60 17.80 -6.98
N LEU A 69 9.47 18.51 -8.11
CA LEU A 69 10.55 18.76 -9.07
C LEU A 69 11.86 19.25 -8.41
N ARG A 70 11.74 20.12 -7.40
CA ARG A 70 12.88 20.64 -6.61
C ARG A 70 13.76 19.54 -6.02
N TYR A 71 13.15 18.44 -5.57
CA TYR A 71 13.85 17.38 -4.85
C TYR A 71 14.20 16.20 -5.75
N ILE A 72 13.45 15.92 -6.83
CA ILE A 72 13.65 14.69 -7.61
C ILE A 72 14.77 14.80 -8.65
N PHE A 73 15.10 16.01 -9.13
CA PHE A 73 16.14 16.19 -10.14
C PHE A 73 17.54 16.34 -9.56
N ASP A 74 17.67 16.78 -8.31
CA ASP A 74 18.95 16.97 -7.61
C ASP A 74 19.17 15.91 -6.51
N ASP A 75 20.36 15.32 -6.46
CA ASP A 75 20.67 14.23 -5.53
C ASP A 75 20.81 14.69 -4.07
N SER A 76 21.38 15.88 -3.86
CA SER A 76 21.59 16.45 -2.53
C SER A 76 20.26 16.89 -1.92
N GLU A 77 19.46 17.61 -2.70
CA GLU A 77 18.11 18.03 -2.33
C GLU A 77 17.20 16.82 -2.06
N TYR A 78 17.28 15.78 -2.89
CA TYR A 78 16.59 14.51 -2.67
C TYR A 78 16.94 13.90 -1.30
N LYS A 79 18.24 13.69 -1.04
CA LYS A 79 18.71 13.05 0.20
C LYS A 79 18.33 13.86 1.43
N SER A 80 18.52 15.18 1.37
CA SER A 80 18.11 16.11 2.42
C SER A 80 16.60 16.01 2.70
N ARG A 81 15.78 16.00 1.64
CA ARG A 81 14.32 15.86 1.77
C ARG A 81 13.93 14.52 2.37
N LEU A 82 14.50 13.42 1.90
CA LEU A 82 14.21 12.08 2.40
C LEU A 82 14.48 11.95 3.91
N VAL A 83 15.67 12.38 4.36
CA VAL A 83 16.04 12.39 5.79
C VAL A 83 15.07 13.26 6.59
N SER A 84 14.68 14.41 6.04
CA SER A 84 13.73 15.32 6.67
C SER A 84 12.34 14.71 6.84
N CYS A 85 11.85 14.00 5.82
CA CYS A 85 10.58 13.29 5.86
C CYS A 85 10.61 12.12 6.85
N GLU A 86 11.63 11.27 6.79
CA GLU A 86 11.77 10.13 7.72
C GLU A 86 11.87 10.59 9.18
N SER A 87 12.65 11.64 9.45
CA SER A 87 12.78 12.22 10.78
C SER A 87 11.44 12.78 11.28
N LYS A 88 10.63 13.36 10.38
CA LYS A 88 9.28 13.82 10.74
C LYS A 88 8.36 12.65 11.11
N VAL A 89 8.40 11.53 10.38
CA VAL A 89 7.60 10.35 10.73
C VAL A 89 8.07 9.74 12.05
N LYS A 90 9.39 9.62 12.25
CA LYS A 90 9.98 9.08 13.49
C LYS A 90 9.62 9.91 14.73
N SER A 91 9.48 11.23 14.58
CA SER A 91 9.10 12.15 15.67
C SER A 91 7.58 12.25 15.91
N MET A 92 6.75 11.52 15.15
CA MET A 92 5.31 11.46 15.44
C MET A 92 5.07 10.83 16.81
N ASN A 93 4.18 11.45 17.56
CA ASN A 93 3.72 11.00 18.88
C ASN A 93 2.19 10.81 18.86
N LEU A 94 1.61 10.40 19.99
CA LEU A 94 0.17 10.18 20.12
C LEU A 94 -0.65 11.41 19.70
N PHE A 95 -0.23 12.62 20.09
CA PHE A 95 -0.93 13.86 19.71
C PHE A 95 -0.93 14.11 18.20
N ALA A 96 0.15 13.73 17.50
CA ALA A 96 0.22 13.85 16.05
C ALA A 96 -0.91 13.08 15.35
N THR A 97 -1.36 11.96 15.93
CA THR A 97 -2.38 11.08 15.32
C THR A 97 -3.70 11.79 15.05
N HIS A 98 -4.12 12.72 15.91
CA HIS A 98 -5.35 13.50 15.73
C HIS A 98 -5.32 14.29 14.41
N TYR A 99 -4.18 14.89 14.10
CA TYR A 99 -4.02 15.68 12.89
C TYR A 99 -3.97 14.83 11.60
N TYR A 100 -3.48 13.60 11.66
CA TYR A 100 -3.51 12.71 10.49
C TYR A 100 -4.84 11.99 10.29
N SER A 101 -5.83 12.21 11.16
CA SER A 101 -7.18 11.66 10.97
C SER A 101 -7.90 12.28 9.76
N ILE A 102 -7.43 13.44 9.28
CA ILE A 102 -8.00 14.13 8.12
C ILE A 102 -7.54 13.55 6.77
N LEU A 103 -6.66 12.55 6.77
CA LEU A 103 -6.21 11.90 5.53
C LEU A 103 -7.41 11.32 4.78
N GLY A 104 -7.44 11.50 3.46
CA GLY A 104 -8.60 11.16 2.61
C GLY A 104 -9.64 12.27 2.51
N THR A 105 -9.78 13.11 3.54
CA THR A 105 -10.84 14.13 3.61
C THR A 105 -10.46 15.47 2.98
N ASN A 106 -11.47 16.34 2.79
CA ASN A 106 -11.30 17.74 2.37
C ASN A 106 -11.14 18.72 3.54
N GLU A 107 -10.97 18.23 4.77
CA GLU A 107 -10.78 19.08 5.94
C GLU A 107 -9.49 19.90 5.82
N VAL A 108 -9.54 21.12 6.36
CA VAL A 108 -8.40 22.04 6.26
C VAL A 108 -7.29 21.55 7.17
N CYS A 109 -6.16 21.26 6.53
CA CYS A 109 -4.92 20.89 7.18
C CYS A 109 -4.39 22.06 8.05
N ASP A 110 -4.23 21.84 9.35
CA ASP A 110 -3.48 22.77 10.20
C ASP A 110 -1.98 22.58 9.93
N ASP A 111 -1.41 23.51 9.16
CA ASP A 111 0.00 23.53 8.74
C ASP A 111 0.98 23.53 9.94
N SER A 112 0.53 23.91 11.14
CA SER A 112 1.37 23.91 12.34
C SER A 112 1.68 22.50 12.86
N HIS A 113 0.81 21.53 12.57
CA HIS A 113 0.91 20.17 13.11
C HIS A 113 1.13 19.10 12.02
N ILE A 114 0.48 19.27 10.87
CA ILE A 114 0.63 18.38 9.72
C ILE A 114 1.75 18.90 8.85
N SER A 115 2.74 18.05 8.57
CA SER A 115 3.88 18.49 7.80
C SER A 115 3.64 18.30 6.31
N HIS A 116 3.77 19.39 5.55
CA HIS A 116 3.95 19.38 4.10
C HIS A 116 5.13 18.50 3.61
N LYS A 117 5.93 17.96 4.54
CA LYS A 117 6.94 16.91 4.28
C LYS A 117 6.32 15.58 3.90
N VAL A 118 5.16 15.25 4.48
CA VAL A 118 4.53 13.93 4.36
C VAL A 118 3.13 13.96 3.76
N VAL A 119 2.43 15.09 3.84
CA VAL A 119 1.08 15.27 3.27
C VAL A 119 1.12 16.30 2.14
N LYS A 120 0.32 16.05 1.10
CA LYS A 120 -0.02 16.98 0.02
C LYS A 120 -1.53 17.10 -0.12
N VAL A 121 -1.97 18.20 -0.70
CA VAL A 121 -3.36 18.37 -1.13
C VAL A 121 -3.47 17.93 -2.59
N VAL A 122 -4.44 17.08 -2.90
CA VAL A 122 -4.72 16.59 -4.25
C VAL A 122 -6.11 17.04 -4.65
N ARG A 123 -6.23 17.70 -5.79
CA ARG A 123 -7.50 18.04 -6.44
C ARG A 123 -8.07 16.79 -7.12
N VAL A 124 -9.30 16.45 -6.77
CA VAL A 124 -10.08 15.37 -7.38
C VAL A 124 -11.30 15.93 -8.05
N ARG A 125 -11.62 15.39 -9.23
CA ARG A 125 -12.85 15.68 -9.93
C ARG A 125 -13.78 14.47 -9.80
N GLY A 126 -14.92 14.65 -9.13
CA GLY A 126 -15.97 13.65 -9.02
C GLY A 126 -16.82 13.56 -10.30
N GLY A 127 -17.64 12.51 -10.40
CA GLY A 127 -18.50 12.26 -11.57
C GLY A 127 -19.53 13.35 -11.88
N SER A 128 -19.84 14.22 -10.91
CA SER A 128 -20.75 15.37 -11.06
C SER A 128 -20.06 16.68 -11.48
N ASN A 129 -18.80 16.63 -11.95
CA ASN A 129 -17.95 17.81 -12.21
C ASN A 129 -17.64 18.68 -10.97
N LEU A 130 -17.95 18.19 -9.78
CA LEU A 130 -17.51 18.80 -8.53
C LEU A 130 -16.04 18.50 -8.30
N GLU A 131 -15.29 19.51 -7.87
CA GLU A 131 -13.88 19.40 -7.55
C GLU A 131 -13.69 19.53 -6.05
N LEU A 132 -13.04 18.53 -5.45
CA LEU A 132 -12.75 18.49 -4.02
C LEU A 132 -11.24 18.34 -3.80
N PRO A 133 -10.64 19.20 -2.97
CA PRO A 133 -9.28 18.99 -2.51
C PRO A 133 -9.29 17.94 -1.40
N LEU A 134 -8.47 16.91 -1.50
CA LEU A 134 -8.30 15.91 -0.44
C LEU A 134 -6.86 15.88 0.06
N ASN A 135 -6.70 15.56 1.34
CA ASN A 135 -5.39 15.37 1.95
C ASN A 135 -4.86 13.96 1.62
N ALA A 136 -3.73 13.88 0.94
CA ALA A 136 -3.10 12.63 0.53
C ALA A 136 -1.65 12.55 1.01
N LEU A 137 -1.14 11.32 1.12
CA LEU A 137 0.28 11.12 1.42
C LEU A 137 1.13 11.49 0.20
N MET A 138 2.29 12.08 0.47
CA MET A 138 3.13 12.70 -0.54
C MET A 138 3.59 11.69 -1.61
N SER A 139 3.96 10.50 -1.15
CA SER A 139 4.51 9.40 -1.95
C SER A 139 4.07 8.04 -1.39
N PRO A 140 4.19 6.95 -2.18
CA PRO A 140 3.91 5.59 -1.71
C PRO A 140 4.80 5.16 -0.54
N TYR A 141 6.09 5.52 -0.56
CA TYR A 141 7.02 5.20 0.51
C TYR A 141 6.63 5.88 1.83
N LEU A 142 6.32 7.19 1.78
CA LEU A 142 5.84 7.92 2.94
C LEU A 142 4.45 7.44 3.37
N GLY A 143 3.66 6.95 2.41
CA GLY A 143 2.50 6.09 2.59
C GLY A 143 2.73 5.05 3.68
N ASN A 144 3.63 4.11 3.39
CA ASN A 144 3.96 3.00 4.27
C ASN A 144 4.44 3.48 5.63
N LEU A 145 5.36 4.45 5.67
CA LEU A 145 5.93 4.92 6.92
C LEU A 145 4.89 5.60 7.82
N VAL A 146 4.08 6.51 7.27
CA VAL A 146 3.08 7.24 8.06
C VAL A 146 2.00 6.29 8.55
N THR A 147 1.42 5.45 7.69
CA THR A 147 0.33 4.55 8.11
C THR A 147 0.81 3.51 9.12
N CYS A 148 2.04 3.00 8.95
CA CYS A 148 2.66 2.10 9.91
C CYS A 148 2.81 2.79 11.28
N LYS A 149 3.34 4.02 11.28
CA LYS A 149 3.49 4.81 12.50
C LYS A 149 2.14 5.15 13.14
N LEU A 150 1.11 5.43 12.35
CA LEU A 150 -0.24 5.65 12.86
C LEU A 150 -0.83 4.38 13.47
N ALA A 151 -0.61 3.21 12.88
CA ALA A 151 -1.05 1.93 13.43
C ALA A 151 -0.38 1.60 14.78
N GLU A 152 0.87 2.03 14.98
CA GLU A 152 1.58 1.91 16.28
C GLU A 152 1.03 2.87 17.34
N LEU A 153 0.62 4.08 16.94
CA LEU A 153 0.31 5.17 17.86
C LEU A 153 -1.20 5.29 18.17
N MET A 154 -2.07 5.02 17.22
CA MET A 154 -3.51 5.20 17.37
C MET A 154 -4.14 4.08 18.20
N ALA A 155 -5.23 4.42 18.90
CA ALA A 155 -6.14 3.42 19.41
C ALA A 155 -6.62 2.53 18.23
N PRO A 156 -6.66 1.20 18.39
CA PRO A 156 -6.90 0.31 17.26
C PRO A 156 -8.19 0.61 16.48
N ASN A 157 -9.29 0.92 17.17
CA ASN A 157 -10.56 1.27 16.53
C ASN A 157 -10.46 2.57 15.72
N ASN A 158 -9.73 3.57 16.23
CA ASN A 158 -9.54 4.85 15.52
C ASN A 158 -8.73 4.65 14.23
N PHE A 159 -7.69 3.81 14.27
CA PHE A 159 -6.91 3.48 13.06
C PHE A 159 -7.75 2.74 12.02
N ILE A 160 -8.56 1.77 12.45
CA ILE A 160 -9.46 1.02 11.56
C ILE A 160 -10.48 1.96 10.92
N LEU A 161 -11.07 2.87 11.70
CA LEU A 161 -12.02 3.87 11.19
C LEU A 161 -11.37 4.84 10.21
N LEU A 162 -10.14 5.28 10.46
CA LEU A 162 -9.36 6.09 9.51
C LEU A 162 -9.20 5.34 8.18
N VAL A 163 -8.79 4.08 8.24
CA VAL A 163 -8.60 3.23 7.06
C VAL A 163 -9.89 3.06 6.27
N LEU A 164 -11.02 2.83 6.95
CA LEU A 164 -12.33 2.66 6.31
C LEU A 164 -12.81 3.96 5.67
N ALA A 165 -12.69 5.10 6.36
CA ALA A 165 -13.05 6.41 5.81
C ALA A 165 -12.26 6.73 4.54
N ILE A 166 -10.96 6.42 4.54
CA ILE A 166 -10.11 6.59 3.37
C ILE A 166 -10.59 5.73 2.19
N LYS A 167 -11.09 4.51 2.44
CA LYS A 167 -11.51 3.58 1.37
C LYS A 167 -12.74 4.08 0.59
N ASP A 168 -13.57 4.91 1.20
CA ASP A 168 -14.74 5.53 0.56
C ASP A 168 -14.36 6.68 -0.39
N ASP A 169 -13.14 7.23 -0.28
CA ASP A 169 -12.66 8.32 -1.11
C ASP A 169 -12.02 7.82 -2.43
N LEU A 170 -12.48 8.38 -3.55
CA LEU A 170 -12.09 8.06 -4.95
C LEU A 170 -10.57 8.07 -5.25
N ILE A 171 -9.71 8.56 -4.34
CA ILE A 171 -8.25 8.60 -4.48
C ILE A 171 -7.54 7.35 -3.94
N SER A 172 -8.15 6.62 -3.01
CA SER A 172 -7.39 5.94 -1.96
C SER A 172 -6.78 4.58 -2.30
N LYS A 173 -6.77 4.12 -3.55
CA LYS A 173 -6.12 2.84 -3.94
C LYS A 173 -4.72 2.64 -3.32
N PRO A 174 -3.85 3.68 -3.21
CA PRO A 174 -2.57 3.53 -2.52
C PRO A 174 -2.72 3.35 -1.00
N LEU A 175 -3.65 4.04 -0.36
CA LEU A 175 -3.90 3.95 1.08
C LEU A 175 -4.60 2.63 1.46
N GLU A 176 -5.44 2.08 0.58
CA GLU A 176 -6.06 0.77 0.75
C GLU A 176 -5.02 -0.34 0.95
N LYS A 177 -3.87 -0.27 0.27
CA LYS A 177 -2.78 -1.23 0.46
C LYS A 177 -2.09 -1.11 1.81
N HIS A 178 -2.21 0.03 2.48
CA HIS A 178 -1.69 0.24 3.83
C HIS A 178 -2.65 -0.27 4.91
N SER A 179 -3.90 -0.56 4.55
CA SER A 179 -4.91 -1.12 5.44
C SER A 179 -4.48 -2.47 6.03
N VAL A 180 -3.50 -3.17 5.46
CA VAL A 180 -2.92 -4.39 6.05
C VAL A 180 -2.42 -4.18 7.49
N PHE A 181 -2.05 -2.96 7.88
CA PHE A 181 -1.62 -2.66 9.25
C PHE A 181 -2.75 -2.79 10.28
N THR A 182 -4.03 -2.87 9.87
CA THR A 182 -5.13 -3.12 10.81
C THR A 182 -5.01 -4.50 11.48
N PHE A 183 -4.28 -5.45 10.88
CA PHE A 183 -4.03 -6.77 11.48
C PHE A 183 -3.15 -6.73 12.74
N PHE A 184 -2.54 -5.58 13.07
CA PHE A 184 -1.94 -5.34 14.40
C PHE A 184 -2.97 -5.18 15.52
N SER A 185 -4.24 -4.96 15.19
CA SER A 185 -5.32 -4.85 16.16
C SER A 185 -5.90 -6.22 16.49
N GLY A 186 -5.87 -6.58 17.77
CA GLY A 186 -6.62 -7.75 18.25
C GLY A 186 -8.12 -7.59 18.03
N ALA A 187 -8.65 -6.39 18.26
CA ALA A 187 -10.07 -6.07 18.03
C ALA A 187 -10.46 -6.24 16.55
N PHE A 188 -9.60 -5.82 15.61
CA PHE A 188 -9.82 -6.04 14.18
C PHE A 188 -9.89 -7.52 13.85
N VAL A 189 -8.87 -8.30 14.27
CA VAL A 189 -8.80 -9.74 14.00
C VAL A 189 -10.02 -10.45 14.60
N SER A 190 -10.39 -10.14 15.85
CA SER A 190 -11.59 -10.69 16.49
C SER A 190 -12.88 -10.33 15.77
N ALA A 191 -13.00 -9.12 15.21
CA ALA A 191 -14.18 -8.67 14.48
C ALA A 191 -14.32 -9.35 13.11
N ILE A 192 -13.21 -9.64 12.41
CA ILE A 192 -13.25 -10.29 11.09
C ILE A 192 -13.44 -11.80 11.15
N ILE A 193 -12.94 -12.47 12.20
CA ILE A 193 -13.02 -13.93 12.38
C ILE A 193 -14.42 -14.50 12.16
N PRO A 194 -15.49 -14.01 12.82
CA PRO A 194 -16.84 -14.56 12.64
C PRO A 194 -17.42 -14.28 11.24
N LYS A 195 -16.79 -13.42 10.45
CA LYS A 195 -17.21 -13.02 9.10
C LYS A 195 -16.38 -13.66 7.99
N LEU A 196 -15.31 -14.38 8.33
CA LEU A 196 -14.48 -15.06 7.35
C LEU A 196 -15.31 -16.13 6.65
N ARG A 197 -15.36 -16.05 5.33
CA ARG A 197 -16.04 -17.02 4.48
C ARG A 197 -15.03 -17.69 3.57
N GLU A 198 -14.89 -19.01 3.71
CA GLU A 198 -14.09 -19.81 2.78
C GLU A 198 -14.71 -19.75 1.38
N LEU A 199 -13.89 -19.40 0.39
CA LEU A 199 -14.21 -19.46 -1.02
C LEU A 199 -13.87 -20.86 -1.51
N LYS A 200 -14.89 -21.68 -1.73
CA LYS A 200 -14.70 -23.07 -2.13
C LYS A 200 -14.65 -23.20 -3.65
N LEU A 201 -13.69 -23.98 -4.13
CA LEU A 201 -13.65 -24.43 -5.52
C LEU A 201 -14.87 -25.32 -5.85
N GLN A 202 -15.19 -26.25 -4.94
CA GLN A 202 -16.34 -27.15 -5.06
C GLN A 202 -17.29 -26.94 -3.89
N LYS A 203 -18.59 -26.73 -4.17
CA LYS A 203 -19.60 -26.46 -3.13
C LYS A 203 -19.65 -27.51 -2.01
N ASN A 204 -19.34 -28.77 -2.33
CA ASN A 204 -19.42 -29.89 -1.40
C ASN A 204 -18.08 -30.24 -0.72
N ALA A 205 -17.01 -29.47 -0.96
CA ALA A 205 -15.74 -29.72 -0.29
C ALA A 205 -15.87 -29.54 1.24
N PRO A 206 -15.20 -30.39 2.06
CA PRO A 206 -15.16 -30.20 3.50
C PRO A 206 -14.70 -28.77 3.86
N PRO A 207 -15.31 -28.12 4.86
CA PRO A 207 -14.90 -26.79 5.25
C PRO A 207 -13.46 -26.82 5.79
N HIS A 208 -12.63 -25.90 5.32
CA HIS A 208 -11.32 -25.64 5.92
C HIS A 208 -11.42 -24.44 6.86
N ARG A 209 -10.94 -24.61 8.09
CA ARG A 209 -10.94 -23.53 9.09
C ARG A 209 -9.69 -22.68 8.93
N CYS A 210 -9.85 -21.37 8.78
CA CYS A 210 -8.71 -20.46 8.63
C CYS A 210 -7.74 -20.55 9.81
N ALA A 211 -6.45 -20.50 9.52
CA ALA A 211 -5.40 -20.51 10.53
C ALA A 211 -5.56 -19.33 11.51
N LEU A 212 -6.00 -18.16 11.02
CA LEU A 212 -6.24 -16.98 11.85
C LEU A 212 -7.45 -17.15 12.78
N GLU A 213 -8.48 -17.91 12.38
CA GLU A 213 -9.60 -18.26 13.27
C GLU A 213 -9.17 -19.22 14.37
N SER A 214 -8.29 -20.16 14.03
CA SER A 214 -7.81 -21.17 14.97
C SER A 214 -6.76 -20.60 15.94
N ARG A 215 -5.98 -19.61 15.48
CA ARG A 215 -4.86 -19.00 16.21
C ARG A 215 -4.89 -17.47 16.11
N PRO A 216 -5.92 -16.79 16.63
CA PRO A 216 -6.04 -15.34 16.56
C PRO A 216 -4.88 -14.58 17.24
N HIS A 217 -4.25 -15.19 18.24
CA HIS A 217 -3.11 -14.62 18.95
C HIS A 217 -1.82 -14.61 18.11
N GLU A 218 -1.73 -15.44 17.06
CA GLU A 218 -0.63 -15.48 16.09
C GLU A 218 -0.71 -14.36 15.03
N ARG A 219 -1.66 -13.44 15.18
CA ARG A 219 -1.69 -12.19 14.39
C ARG A 219 -0.35 -11.45 14.47
N PRO A 220 -0.01 -10.64 13.45
CA PRO A 220 1.23 -9.88 13.48
C PRO A 220 1.25 -8.85 14.61
N LEU A 221 2.43 -8.65 15.18
CA LEU A 221 2.69 -7.67 16.25
C LEU A 221 3.65 -6.57 15.83
N LYS A 222 4.43 -6.80 14.76
CA LYS A 222 5.39 -5.83 14.25
C LYS A 222 5.41 -5.82 12.73
N PRO A 223 5.67 -4.65 12.11
CA PRO A 223 5.88 -4.51 10.68
C PRO A 223 7.29 -4.94 10.26
N CYS A 224 7.42 -5.40 9.02
CA CYS A 224 8.67 -5.45 8.29
C CYS A 224 8.41 -4.93 6.87
N ILE A 225 8.87 -3.71 6.57
CA ILE A 225 8.76 -3.16 5.22
C ILE A 225 9.82 -3.83 4.35
N LEU A 226 9.39 -4.57 3.33
CA LEU A 226 10.30 -5.22 2.39
C LEU A 226 10.75 -4.19 1.35
N PRO A 227 12.05 -3.85 1.29
CA PRO A 227 12.55 -2.88 0.32
C PRO A 227 12.47 -3.44 -1.10
N LEU A 228 12.48 -2.59 -2.12
CA LEU A 228 12.55 -3.05 -3.52
C LEU A 228 13.69 -4.06 -3.73
N LEU A 229 13.43 -5.13 -4.48
CA LEU A 229 14.41 -6.21 -4.71
C LEU A 229 15.75 -5.70 -5.26
N GLU A 230 15.72 -4.70 -6.15
CA GLU A 230 16.93 -4.07 -6.71
C GLU A 230 17.86 -3.46 -5.64
N LYS A 231 17.31 -3.10 -4.49
CA LYS A 231 18.01 -2.48 -3.36
C LYS A 231 18.23 -3.45 -2.21
N PHE A 232 17.73 -4.67 -2.32
CA PHE A 232 17.80 -5.67 -1.27
C PHE A 232 19.20 -6.30 -1.23
N LYS A 233 19.88 -6.22 -0.08
CA LYS A 233 21.28 -6.63 0.06
C LYS A 233 21.48 -7.92 0.83
N LYS A 234 20.56 -8.25 1.75
CA LYS A 234 20.75 -9.37 2.69
C LYS A 234 19.41 -10.02 3.00
N LYS A 235 19.35 -11.34 2.77
CA LYS A 235 18.21 -12.18 3.11
C LYS A 235 17.80 -12.06 4.58
N ILE A 236 16.50 -12.13 4.81
CA ILE A 236 15.83 -12.01 6.10
C ILE A 236 15.50 -13.42 6.61
N ASN A 237 15.57 -13.62 7.92
CA ASN A 237 15.06 -14.84 8.53
C ASN A 237 13.54 -14.74 8.66
N ILE A 238 12.84 -15.82 8.32
CA ILE A 238 11.39 -15.87 8.42
C ILE A 238 11.03 -15.88 9.91
N GLU A 239 10.22 -14.90 10.30
CA GLU A 239 9.71 -14.75 11.65
C GLU A 239 8.19 -14.76 11.62
N SER A 240 7.59 -15.53 12.52
CA SER A 240 6.15 -15.54 12.71
C SER A 240 5.70 -14.29 13.46
N ARG A 241 4.42 -13.92 13.29
CA ARG A 241 3.85 -12.68 13.86
C ARG A 241 4.53 -11.39 13.37
N VAL A 242 5.17 -11.44 12.21
CA VAL A 242 5.71 -10.27 11.50
C VAL A 242 4.88 -10.02 10.25
N LEU A 243 4.34 -8.80 10.12
CA LEU A 243 3.65 -8.37 8.91
C LEU A 243 4.68 -7.86 7.90
N TYR A 244 4.96 -8.67 6.90
CA TYR A 244 5.79 -8.29 5.77
C TYR A 244 4.96 -7.48 4.78
N LYS A 245 5.31 -6.20 4.65
CA LYS A 245 4.66 -5.25 3.73
C LYS A 245 5.64 -4.85 2.63
N PRO A 246 5.42 -5.29 1.39
CA PRO A 246 6.19 -4.81 0.25
C PRO A 246 6.13 -3.29 0.10
N GLU A 247 7.30 -2.68 -0.12
CA GLU A 247 7.40 -1.30 -0.53
C GLU A 247 6.87 -1.10 -1.96
N ALA A 248 7.12 -2.07 -2.84
CA ALA A 248 6.66 -2.04 -4.22
C ALA A 248 5.14 -1.95 -4.30
N GLN A 249 4.62 -0.96 -5.04
CA GLN A 249 3.18 -0.82 -5.23
C GLN A 249 2.57 -1.99 -6.00
N ASN A 250 3.29 -2.52 -6.99
CA ASN A 250 2.83 -3.62 -7.84
C ASN A 250 3.48 -4.94 -7.43
N PHE A 251 3.67 -5.14 -6.13
CA PHE A 251 4.14 -6.41 -5.62
C PHE A 251 3.17 -7.53 -6.02
N PRO A 252 3.67 -8.69 -6.49
CA PRO A 252 2.81 -9.74 -7.00
C PRO A 252 1.92 -10.33 -5.89
N LEU A 253 0.70 -10.70 -6.27
CA LEU A 253 -0.27 -11.49 -5.52
C LEU A 253 -0.91 -10.85 -4.27
N VAL A 254 -0.14 -10.19 -3.41
CA VAL A 254 -0.56 -9.72 -2.08
C VAL A 254 -0.19 -8.27 -1.84
N ASP A 255 -0.97 -7.60 -0.99
CA ASP A 255 -0.64 -6.26 -0.47
C ASP A 255 0.22 -6.36 0.79
N GLY A 256 0.19 -7.47 1.51
CA GLY A 256 1.04 -7.80 2.64
C GLY A 256 0.84 -9.26 3.06
N PHE A 257 1.75 -9.82 3.86
CA PHE A 257 1.61 -11.20 4.32
C PHE A 257 2.33 -11.42 5.65
N PHE A 258 1.97 -12.50 6.35
CA PHE A 258 2.65 -12.92 7.58
C PHE A 258 2.60 -14.44 7.73
N PHE A 259 3.37 -14.96 8.69
CA PHE A 259 3.41 -16.39 9.00
C PHE A 259 2.79 -16.67 10.37
N ILE A 260 1.98 -17.73 10.42
CA ILE A 260 1.37 -18.28 11.64
C ILE A 260 2.09 -19.58 12.00
N GLU A 261 2.47 -19.72 13.28
CA GLU A 261 3.04 -20.96 13.80
C GLU A 261 1.92 -22.02 13.95
N SER A 262 1.74 -22.80 12.89
CA SER A 262 0.82 -23.93 12.79
C SER A 262 1.56 -25.19 12.33
N ASN A 263 0.88 -26.34 12.31
CA ASN A 263 1.43 -27.60 11.83
C ASN A 263 0.64 -28.09 10.60
N PRO A 264 1.14 -27.89 9.37
CA PRO A 264 2.38 -27.18 9.02
C PRO A 264 2.25 -25.65 9.13
N LYS A 265 3.37 -24.92 9.05
CA LYS A 265 3.40 -23.45 9.12
C LYS A 265 2.56 -22.84 8.00
N THR A 266 1.81 -21.78 8.31
CA THR A 266 0.90 -21.16 7.33
C THR A 266 1.38 -19.77 6.94
N LEU A 267 1.50 -19.54 5.63
CA LEU A 267 1.61 -18.18 5.06
C LEU A 267 0.20 -17.64 4.83
N VAL A 268 -0.08 -16.49 5.44
CA VAL A 268 -1.33 -15.76 5.27
C VAL A 268 -1.06 -14.55 4.39
N GLY A 269 -1.52 -14.61 3.14
CA GLY A 269 -1.48 -13.52 2.18
C GLY A 269 -2.70 -12.62 2.33
N LEU A 270 -2.48 -11.32 2.45
CA LEU A 270 -3.53 -10.31 2.58
C LEU A 270 -3.68 -9.55 1.27
N ARG A 271 -4.92 -9.45 0.80
CA ARG A 271 -5.27 -8.61 -0.35
C ARG A 271 -6.40 -7.66 0.01
N MET A 272 -6.09 -6.37 -0.05
CA MET A 272 -7.01 -5.28 0.25
C MET A 272 -7.63 -4.84 -1.08
N ALA A 273 -8.90 -5.19 -1.32
CA ALA A 273 -9.53 -4.98 -2.63
C ALA A 273 -10.78 -4.08 -2.53
N ALA A 274 -10.86 -3.09 -3.43
CA ALA A 274 -12.02 -2.20 -3.59
C ALA A 274 -13.09 -2.77 -4.54
N ALA A 275 -12.77 -3.74 -5.40
CA ALA A 275 -13.69 -4.33 -6.37
C ALA A 275 -13.35 -5.79 -6.71
N GLY A 276 -14.34 -6.51 -7.27
CA GLY A 276 -14.45 -7.96 -7.40
C GLY A 276 -13.35 -8.71 -8.16
N GLY A 277 -13.45 -10.04 -8.09
CA GLY A 277 -12.41 -11.02 -8.43
C GLY A 277 -11.64 -10.75 -9.72
N HIS A 278 -10.32 -10.75 -9.60
CA HIS A 278 -9.42 -10.92 -10.72
C HIS A 278 -8.75 -12.27 -10.57
N HIS A 279 -8.96 -13.15 -11.56
CA HIS A 279 -8.17 -14.37 -11.68
C HIS A 279 -6.68 -14.00 -11.60
N THR A 280 -5.95 -14.78 -10.81
CA THR A 280 -4.49 -14.65 -10.74
C THR A 280 -3.92 -15.43 -11.92
N THR A 281 -2.73 -15.07 -12.41
CA THR A 281 -2.04 -15.88 -13.42
C THR A 281 -0.93 -16.71 -12.77
N THR A 282 -0.57 -17.82 -13.41
CA THR A 282 0.58 -18.64 -12.99
C THR A 282 1.87 -17.83 -12.91
N SER A 283 2.05 -16.86 -13.83
CA SER A 283 3.19 -15.94 -13.81
C SER A 283 3.22 -15.06 -12.56
N THR A 284 2.08 -14.56 -12.09
CA THR A 284 2.02 -13.75 -10.85
C THR A 284 2.33 -14.59 -9.61
N VAL A 285 1.80 -15.81 -9.51
CA VAL A 285 2.11 -16.72 -8.39
C VAL A 285 3.60 -17.06 -8.38
N ARG A 286 4.19 -17.34 -9.54
CA ARG A 286 5.64 -17.60 -9.66
C ARG A 286 6.48 -16.39 -9.28
N GLN A 287 6.14 -15.20 -9.78
CA GLN A 287 6.85 -13.98 -9.40
C GLN A 287 6.81 -13.75 -7.89
N PHE A 288 5.68 -14.05 -7.25
CA PHE A 288 5.58 -13.99 -5.79
C PHE A 288 6.52 -14.99 -5.10
N THR A 289 6.55 -16.26 -5.52
CA THR A 289 7.45 -17.25 -4.91
C THR A 289 8.93 -16.92 -5.15
N GLU A 290 9.30 -16.40 -6.33
CA GLU A 290 10.64 -15.91 -6.64
C GLU A 290 11.02 -14.72 -5.74
N CYS A 291 10.10 -13.78 -5.51
CA CYS A 291 10.31 -12.69 -4.57
C CYS A 291 10.57 -13.21 -3.15
N LEU A 292 9.76 -14.16 -2.67
CA LEU A 292 9.96 -14.76 -1.34
C LEU A 292 11.31 -15.48 -1.24
N ALA A 293 11.71 -16.23 -2.27
CA ALA A 293 13.01 -16.87 -2.34
C ALA A 293 14.18 -15.87 -2.30
N ALA A 294 14.00 -14.71 -2.93
CA ALA A 294 14.99 -13.64 -2.92
C ALA A 294 15.06 -12.95 -1.55
N TYR A 295 13.94 -12.72 -0.87
CA TYR A 295 13.91 -12.06 0.43
C TYR A 295 14.36 -12.95 1.58
N PHE A 296 14.04 -14.24 1.58
CA PHE A 296 14.13 -15.06 2.78
C PHE A 296 15.19 -16.17 2.74
N ASN A 297 15.85 -16.37 3.88
CA ASN A 297 16.71 -17.52 4.13
C ASN A 297 15.85 -18.78 4.31
N GLY A 298 16.32 -19.93 3.80
CA GLY A 298 15.65 -21.22 3.99
C GLY A 298 14.30 -21.37 3.27
N TRP A 299 13.95 -20.46 2.35
CA TRP A 299 12.66 -20.49 1.66
C TRP A 299 12.41 -21.79 0.87
N GLU A 300 13.43 -22.33 0.21
CA GLU A 300 13.30 -23.57 -0.59
C GLU A 300 12.91 -24.78 0.26
N GLU A 301 13.40 -24.87 1.49
CA GLU A 301 13.03 -25.93 2.43
C GLU A 301 11.64 -25.68 3.00
N LEU A 302 11.39 -24.45 3.50
CA LEU A 302 10.12 -24.12 4.13
C LEU A 302 8.93 -24.23 3.17
N SER A 303 9.08 -23.78 1.93
CA SER A 303 8.00 -23.73 0.95
C SER A 303 7.42 -25.10 0.57
N ARG A 304 8.16 -26.20 0.80
CA ARG A 304 7.70 -27.57 0.53
C ARG A 304 6.62 -28.05 1.50
N GLU A 305 6.66 -27.55 2.72
CA GLU A 305 5.76 -27.98 3.80
C GLU A 305 4.70 -26.93 4.14
N LEU A 306 4.86 -25.71 3.65
CA LEU A 306 4.02 -24.55 3.97
C LEU A 306 2.57 -24.71 3.48
N SER A 307 1.61 -24.41 4.35
CA SER A 307 0.22 -24.15 3.94
C SER A 307 0.04 -22.70 3.52
N TRP A 308 -0.80 -22.46 2.51
CA TRP A 308 -1.06 -21.12 1.99
C TRP A 308 -2.52 -20.75 2.21
N GLU A 309 -2.75 -19.58 2.79
CA GLU A 309 -4.06 -18.99 2.96
C GLU A 309 -4.09 -17.57 2.37
N MET A 310 -5.13 -17.25 1.60
CA MET A 310 -5.35 -15.92 1.04
C MET A 310 -6.59 -15.31 1.69
N ILE A 311 -6.45 -14.15 2.30
CA ILE A 311 -7.56 -13.39 2.87
C ILE A 311 -7.79 -12.13 2.03
N TYR A 312 -8.96 -12.09 1.38
CA TYR A 312 -9.42 -10.94 0.62
C TYR A 312 -10.32 -10.08 1.51
N VAL A 313 -9.87 -8.85 1.80
CA VAL A 313 -10.58 -7.90 2.64
C VAL A 313 -11.24 -6.82 1.77
N GLN A 314 -12.56 -6.76 1.80
CA GLN A 314 -13.37 -5.83 1.01
C GLN A 314 -14.15 -4.88 1.91
N HIS A 315 -14.48 -3.68 1.41
CA HIS A 315 -15.46 -2.84 2.11
C HIS A 315 -16.84 -3.49 1.98
N ALA A 316 -17.70 -3.32 2.98
CA ALA A 316 -19.05 -3.87 2.95
C ALA A 316 -19.90 -3.33 1.80
N ASP A 317 -19.62 -2.11 1.34
CA ASP A 317 -20.32 -1.50 0.20
C ASP A 317 -19.75 -1.93 -1.16
N SER A 318 -18.59 -2.61 -1.18
CA SER A 318 -18.04 -3.20 -2.40
C SER A 318 -18.81 -4.46 -2.80
N THR A 319 -18.90 -4.75 -4.10
CA THR A 319 -19.44 -6.03 -4.58
C THR A 319 -18.66 -7.20 -3.96
N PRO A 320 -19.31 -8.05 -3.13
CA PRO A 320 -18.62 -9.14 -2.46
C PRO A 320 -18.10 -10.17 -3.44
N MET A 321 -16.86 -10.61 -3.23
CA MET A 321 -16.29 -11.72 -3.98
C MET A 321 -16.84 -13.03 -3.44
N ASN A 322 -17.63 -13.72 -4.26
CA ASN A 322 -18.34 -14.96 -3.88
C ASN A 322 -17.66 -16.23 -4.38
N ASP A 323 -16.86 -16.13 -5.44
CA ASP A 323 -16.27 -17.28 -6.10
C ASP A 323 -14.79 -17.44 -5.75
N TRP A 324 -14.35 -18.69 -5.73
CA TRP A 324 -12.93 -19.03 -5.61
C TRP A 324 -12.14 -18.45 -6.78
N GLN A 325 -10.98 -17.86 -6.50
CA GLN A 325 -10.19 -17.18 -7.53
C GLN A 325 -9.26 -18.16 -8.23
N GLY A 326 -9.53 -18.37 -9.52
CA GLY A 326 -8.70 -19.17 -10.45
C GLY A 326 -7.25 -18.71 -10.59
N CYS A 327 -6.40 -19.65 -11.01
CA CYS A 327 -5.03 -19.39 -11.46
C CYS A 327 -4.89 -19.78 -12.93
N ASP A 328 -4.88 -18.78 -13.81
CA ASP A 328 -4.89 -18.98 -15.26
C ASP A 328 -3.50 -19.33 -15.79
N VAL A 329 -3.44 -20.42 -16.55
CA VAL A 329 -2.24 -20.83 -17.28
C VAL A 329 -2.14 -20.01 -18.56
N VAL A 330 -1.57 -18.82 -18.45
CA VAL A 330 -1.26 -17.98 -19.60
C VAL A 330 0.11 -18.41 -20.15
N ASN A 331 0.20 -18.68 -21.46
CA ASN A 331 1.49 -18.84 -22.14
C ASN A 331 2.21 -17.49 -22.12
N SER A 332 2.99 -17.25 -21.07
CA SER A 332 3.90 -16.13 -20.98
C SER A 332 5.29 -16.59 -21.40
N ASN A 333 6.12 -15.69 -21.95
CA ASN A 333 7.51 -16.01 -22.32
C ASN A 333 8.36 -16.50 -21.14
N ASN A 334 7.86 -16.34 -19.90
CA ASN A 334 8.61 -16.60 -18.68
C ASN A 334 8.28 -17.94 -18.02
N VAL A 335 7.12 -18.56 -18.30
CA VAL A 335 6.67 -19.80 -17.63
C VAL A 335 6.37 -20.86 -18.68
N SER A 336 7.00 -22.03 -18.57
CA SER A 336 6.70 -23.14 -19.49
C SER A 336 5.28 -23.67 -19.27
N ARG A 337 4.65 -24.26 -20.29
CA ARG A 337 3.30 -24.81 -20.15
C ARG A 337 3.19 -25.90 -19.08
N ALA A 338 4.27 -26.67 -18.87
CA ALA A 338 4.33 -27.71 -17.83
C ALA A 338 4.38 -27.08 -16.43
N GLU A 339 5.33 -26.17 -16.21
CA GLU A 339 5.47 -25.43 -14.95
C GLU A 339 4.21 -24.63 -14.60
N GLY A 340 3.58 -23.99 -15.60
CA GLY A 340 2.32 -23.28 -15.41
C GLY A 340 1.20 -24.21 -14.91
N ARG A 341 1.13 -25.44 -15.40
CA ARG A 341 0.16 -26.43 -14.90
C ARG A 341 0.46 -26.86 -13.47
N GLU A 342 1.73 -26.99 -13.10
CA GLU A 342 2.12 -27.30 -11.72
C GLU A 342 1.73 -26.17 -10.76
N ILE A 343 1.98 -24.92 -11.12
CA ILE A 343 1.60 -23.74 -10.34
C ILE A 343 0.07 -23.64 -10.20
N ALA A 344 -0.67 -23.89 -11.28
CA ALA A 344 -2.13 -23.89 -11.24
C ALA A 344 -2.66 -25.02 -10.33
N ALA A 345 -2.08 -26.21 -10.43
CA ALA A 345 -2.45 -27.34 -9.57
C ALA A 345 -2.10 -27.10 -8.09
N PHE A 346 -0.97 -26.44 -7.81
CA PHE A 346 -0.61 -25.98 -6.47
C PHE A 346 -1.67 -24.99 -5.94
N TRP A 347 -2.02 -23.98 -6.73
CA TRP A 347 -3.02 -22.98 -6.36
C TRP A 347 -4.39 -23.61 -6.08
N GLU A 348 -4.81 -24.57 -6.90
CA GLU A 348 -6.08 -25.27 -6.75
C GLU A 348 -6.13 -26.18 -5.52
N LYS A 349 -5.02 -26.87 -5.20
CA LYS A 349 -5.01 -27.95 -4.19
C LYS A 349 -4.42 -27.57 -2.84
N LYS A 350 -3.61 -26.51 -2.78
CA LYS A 350 -2.80 -26.15 -1.60
C LYS A 350 -3.04 -24.74 -1.08
N VAL A 351 -3.80 -23.92 -1.80
CA VAL A 351 -4.12 -22.54 -1.38
C VAL A 351 -5.59 -22.44 -0.97
N HIS A 352 -5.82 -22.23 0.31
CA HIS A 352 -7.15 -21.92 0.83
C HIS A 352 -7.44 -20.43 0.69
N GLN A 353 -8.67 -20.07 0.34
CA GLN A 353 -9.04 -18.69 0.05
C GLN A 353 -10.23 -18.28 0.91
N TYR A 354 -10.18 -17.08 1.48
CA TYR A 354 -11.20 -16.53 2.35
C TYR A 354 -11.53 -15.12 1.95
N GLN A 355 -12.81 -14.77 2.06
CA GLN A 355 -13.27 -13.41 1.86
C GLN A 355 -13.89 -12.89 3.16
N VAL A 356 -13.66 -11.60 3.43
CA VAL A 356 -14.31 -10.88 4.52
C VAL A 356 -14.69 -9.47 4.07
N SER A 357 -15.88 -9.05 4.47
CA SER A 357 -16.38 -7.68 4.29
C SER A 357 -16.32 -6.93 5.62
N VAL A 358 -15.72 -5.73 5.59
CA VAL A 358 -15.55 -4.87 6.77
C VAL A 358 -16.28 -3.55 6.56
N SER A 359 -16.89 -3.03 7.63
CA SER A 359 -17.57 -1.74 7.64
C SER A 359 -17.25 -0.95 8.91
N SER A 360 -17.49 0.36 8.90
CA SER A 360 -17.31 1.21 10.08
C SER A 360 -18.20 0.81 11.25
N ARG A 361 -19.36 0.19 10.98
CA ARG A 361 -20.31 -0.30 12.00
C ARG A 361 -19.74 -1.42 12.86
N ASP A 362 -18.69 -2.08 12.39
CA ASP A 362 -18.01 -3.16 13.12
C ASP A 362 -17.11 -2.63 14.24
N PHE A 363 -16.84 -1.31 14.24
CA PHE A 363 -15.88 -0.66 15.10
C PHE A 363 -16.48 0.63 15.67
N PRO A 364 -17.23 0.57 16.78
CA PRO A 364 -17.76 1.78 17.42
C PRO A 364 -16.60 2.67 17.87
N ARG A 365 -16.74 4.00 17.71
CA ARG A 365 -15.89 4.95 18.43
C ARG A 365 -16.22 4.81 19.91
N GLU A 366 -15.20 4.64 20.74
CA GLU A 366 -15.38 4.90 22.16
C GLU A 366 -15.71 6.39 22.28
N GLU A 367 -16.91 6.71 22.77
CA GLU A 367 -17.25 8.08 23.13
C GLU A 367 -16.22 8.55 24.15
N ALA A 368 -15.58 9.68 23.88
CA ALA A 368 -14.64 10.27 24.82
C ALA A 368 -15.39 10.61 26.11
N LEU A 369 -15.07 9.89 27.19
CA LEU A 369 -15.51 10.20 28.55
C LEU A 369 -14.92 11.53 29.04
#